data_AF-A0A3D1G8B4-F1
#
_entry.id   AF-A0A3D1G8B4-F1
#
_cell.length_a   1.000
_cell.length_b   1.000
_cell.length_c   1.000
_cell.angle_alpha   90.00
_cell.angle_beta   90.00
_cell.angle_gamma   90.00
#
_symmetry.space_group_name_H-M   'P 1'
#
loop_
_entity.id
_entity.type
_entity.pdbx_description
1 polymer ?
#
loop_
_entity_poly.entity_id
_entity_poly.type
_entity_poly.pdbx_seq_one_letter_code
_entity_poly.pdbx_strand_id
1 'polypeptide(L)' 'MPRYEYKRADGSTFEIMQKMSEDPLTECPTTGQPVKRIISGGGGVVYKGDGWYVTDYKNGGKNSSASE' A
#
# COMPACT_ATOMS: atom_id res chain seq x y z
N MET A 1 21.11 9.76 -0.29
CA MET A 1 19.74 10.10 -0.71
C MET A 1 18.98 8.83 -1.06
N PRO A 2 17.70 8.71 -0.68
CA PRO A 2 16.83 7.71 -1.25
C PRO A 2 16.62 7.97 -2.74
N ARG A 3 16.38 6.89 -3.47
CA ARG A 3 15.98 6.95 -4.87
C ARG A 3 14.49 6.71 -4.94
N TYR A 4 13.82 7.52 -5.74
CA TYR A 4 12.39 7.43 -5.97
C TYR A 4 12.15 7.10 -7.43
N GLU A 5 11.25 6.15 -7.66
CA GLU A 5 10.81 5.77 -9.00
C GLU A 5 9.60 6.63 -9.39
N TYR A 6 9.56 7.06 -10.64
CA TYR A 6 8.49 7.87 -11.22
C TYR A 6 8.01 7.24 -12.52
N LYS A 7 6.70 7.24 -12.73
CA LYS A 7 6.04 6.81 -13.98
C LYS A 7 5.59 8.01 -14.78
N ARG A 8 5.98 8.08 -16.05
CA ARG A 8 5.49 9.06 -17.03
C ARG A 8 4.11 8.64 -17.57
N ALA A 9 3.37 9.60 -18.10
CA ALA A 9 2.09 9.33 -18.78
C ALA A 9 2.23 8.38 -19.99
N ASP A 10 3.40 8.39 -20.65
CA ASP A 10 3.74 7.51 -21.77
C ASP A 10 3.90 6.03 -21.37
N GLY A 11 3.96 5.75 -20.07
CA GLY A 11 4.13 4.39 -19.53
C GLY A 11 5.57 4.03 -19.16
N SER A 12 6.54 4.84 -19.57
CA SER A 12 7.94 4.72 -19.17
C SER A 12 8.16 5.07 -17.69
N THR A 13 9.06 4.34 -17.03
CA THR A 13 9.48 4.59 -15.64
C THR A 13 10.93 5.03 -15.58
N PHE A 14 11.27 5.86 -14.60
CA PHE A 14 12.63 6.31 -14.36
C PHE A 14 12.88 6.54 -12.87
N GLU A 15 14.15 6.44 -12.47
CA GLU A 15 14.56 6.56 -11.07
C GLU A 15 15.36 7.85 -10.89
N ILE A 16 15.05 8.61 -9.84
CA ILE A 16 15.78 9.84 -9.48
C ILE A 16 16.22 9.82 -8.02
N MET A 17 17.39 10.39 -7.74
CA MET A 17 17.80 10.70 -6.39
C MET A 17 17.09 11.97 -5.93
N GLN A 18 16.24 11.86 -4.91
CA GLN A 18 15.55 13.00 -4.31
C GLN A 18 15.62 12.91 -2.79
N LYS A 19 15.71 14.05 -2.09
CA LYS A 19 15.67 14.05 -0.63
C LYS A 19 14.26 13.74 -0.14
N MET A 20 14.14 13.01 0.97
CA MET A 20 12.84 12.75 1.61
C MET A 20 12.08 14.02 2.02
N SER A 21 12.79 15.11 2.31
CA SER A 21 12.21 16.40 2.70
C SER A 21 11.83 17.29 1.52
N GLU A 22 12.12 16.88 0.28
CA GLU A 22 11.75 17.63 -0.92
C GLU A 22 10.39 17.19 -1.44
N ASP A 23 9.67 18.14 -2.04
CA ASP A 23 8.39 17.88 -2.70
C ASP A 23 8.54 16.90 -3.87
N PRO A 24 7.60 15.96 -4.06
CA PRO A 24 7.65 15.02 -5.16
C PRO A 24 7.54 15.74 -6.51
N LEU A 25 8.26 15.24 -7.52
CA LEU A 25 8.15 15.78 -8.87
C LEU A 25 6.76 15.49 -9.45
N THR A 26 6.12 16.52 -9.99
CA THR A 26 4.86 16.44 -10.75
C THR A 26 5.11 16.32 -12.25
N GLU A 27 6.25 16.79 -12.72
CA GLU A 27 6.64 16.82 -14.14
C GLU A 27 8.04 16.26 -14.35
N CYS A 28 8.26 15.61 -15.49
CA CYS A 28 9.58 15.07 -15.83
C CYS A 28 10.51 16.20 -16.30
N PRO A 29 11.71 16.38 -15.71
CA PRO A 29 12.63 17.44 -16.13
C PRO A 29 13.21 17.22 -17.53
N THR A 30 13.10 16.00 -18.07
CA THR A 30 13.62 15.65 -19.40
C THR A 30 12.60 15.88 -20.52
N THR A 31 11.31 15.65 -20.24
CA THR A 31 10.26 15.65 -21.28
C THR A 31 9.13 16.63 -21.02
N GLY A 32 9.05 17.23 -19.83
CA GLY A 32 7.93 18.08 -19.40
C GLY A 32 6.60 17.34 -19.23
N GLN A 33 6.61 16.00 -19.31
CA GLN A 33 5.39 15.22 -19.18
C GLN A 33 4.99 15.07 -17.71
N PRO A 34 3.69 14.93 -17.41
CA PRO A 34 3.23 14.65 -16.06
C PRO A 34 3.75 13.29 -15.59
N VAL A 35 4.28 13.27 -14.37
CA VAL A 35 4.83 12.07 -13.73
C VAL A 35 4.13 11.79 -12.40
N LYS A 36 4.11 10.53 -12.01
CA LYS A 36 3.60 10.08 -10.71
C LYS A 36 4.67 9.28 -10.00
N ARG A 37 4.90 9.59 -8.72
CA ARG A 37 5.83 8.84 -7.87
C ARG A 37 5.29 7.43 -7.67
N ILE A 38 6.05 6.44 -8.13
CA ILE A 38 5.80 5.04 -7.85
C ILE A 38 6.38 4.76 -6.47
N ILE A 39 5.49 4.57 -5.50
CA ILE A 39 5.88 4.01 -4.23
C ILE A 39 5.81 2.50 -4.43
N SER A 40 6.94 1.91 -4.83
CA SER A 40 7.11 0.46 -4.89
C SER A 40 7.10 -0.08 -3.46
N GLY A 41 5.90 -0.13 -2.87
CA GLY A 41 5.62 -0.75 -1.59
C GLY A 41 5.81 -2.25 -1.73
N GLY A 42 7.03 -2.71 -1.49
CA GLY A 42 7.29 -4.13 -1.28
C GLY A 42 6.51 -4.60 -0.05
N GLY A 43 5.37 -5.25 -0.29
CA GLY A 43 4.60 -5.98 0.73
C GLY A 43 3.48 -5.16 1.37
N GLY A 44 2.23 -5.52 1.12
CA GLY A 44 1.13 -4.91 1.88
C GLY A 44 -0.29 -5.17 1.44
N VAL A 45 -0.56 -6.01 0.44
CA VAL A 45 -1.91 -6.59 0.28
C VAL A 45 -1.82 -8.03 -0.24
N VAL A 46 -1.25 -8.92 0.56
CA VAL A 46 -1.59 -10.34 0.43
C VAL A 46 -2.81 -10.56 1.31
N TYR A 47 -4.01 -10.36 0.76
CA TYR A 47 -5.21 -10.93 1.37
C TYR A 47 -5.17 -12.46 1.17
N LYS A 48 -4.37 -13.14 2.00
CA LYS A 48 -4.65 -14.53 2.39
C LYS A 48 -5.53 -14.46 3.63
N GLY A 49 -6.75 -13.98 3.42
CA GLY A 49 -7.77 -13.86 4.46
C GLY A 49 -9.05 -14.51 3.96
N ASP A 50 -9.01 -15.83 3.74
CA ASP A 50 -10.23 -16.61 3.83
C ASP A 50 -10.48 -16.80 5.33
N GLY A 51 -11.42 -16.04 5.90
CA GLY A 51 -11.84 -16.25 7.29
C GLY A 51 -11.67 -15.08 8.26
N TRP A 52 -11.92 -13.84 7.85
CA TRP A 52 -12.32 -12.82 8.83
C TRP A 52 -13.66 -12.26 8.41
N TYR A 53 -14.74 -12.73 9.04
CA TYR A 53 -15.93 -11.99 9.47
C TYR A 53 -16.99 -12.98 9.97
N VAL A 54 -16.86 -13.43 11.21
CA VAL A 54 -18.03 -13.76 12.04
C VAL A 54 -17.75 -13.12 13.41
N THR A 55 -17.97 -11.82 13.52
CA THR A 55 -19.13 -11.29 14.25
C THR A 55 -19.12 -11.78 15.70
N ASP A 56 -18.20 -11.24 16.50
CA ASP A 56 -18.29 -11.23 17.96
C ASP A 56 -19.47 -10.33 18.36
N TYR A 57 -20.70 -10.79 18.18
CA TYR A 57 -21.88 -10.14 18.76
C TYR A 57 -23.03 -11.15 18.91
N LYS A 58 -23.49 -11.29 20.16
CA LYS A 58 -24.56 -12.17 20.72
C LYS A 58 -24.05 -13.54 21.16
N ASN A 59 -24.25 -14.01 22.38
CA ASN A 59 -25.26 -13.67 23.37
C ASN A 59 -24.74 -14.13 24.75
N GLY A 60 -24.85 -13.27 25.75
CA GLY A 60 -24.65 -13.68 27.13
C GLY A 60 -25.67 -14.75 27.53
N GLY A 61 -25.21 -15.68 28.36
CA GLY A 61 -26.10 -16.39 29.27
C GLY A 61 -26.00 -17.90 29.21
N LYS A 62 -25.46 -18.41 30.33
CA LYS A 62 -25.99 -19.54 31.09
C LYS A 62 -25.49 -20.94 30.66
N ASN A 63 -24.64 -21.42 31.57
CA ASN A 63 -24.82 -22.66 32.31
C ASN A 63 -24.50 -24.00 31.63
N SER A 64 -23.64 -24.71 32.37
CA SER A 64 -23.75 -26.13 32.71
C SER A 64 -23.06 -27.13 31.79
N SER A 65 -21.96 -27.65 32.33
CA SER A 65 -21.72 -29.07 32.66
C SER A 65 -21.75 -30.16 31.57
N ALA A 66 -20.94 -31.19 31.87
CA ALA A 66 -20.91 -32.57 31.35
C ALA A 66 -20.03 -32.75 30.10
N SER A 67 -18.83 -33.35 30.25
CA SER A 67 -18.50 -34.79 30.10
C SER A 67 -18.77 -35.26 28.67
N GLU A 68 -17.83 -35.78 27.90
CA GLU A 68 -16.90 -36.89 28.16
C GLU A 68 -15.82 -36.91 27.06
#